data_AF-A0A177D4N9-F1
#
_entry.id   AF-A0A177D4N9-F1
#
_cell.length_a   1.000
_cell.length_b   1.000
_cell.length_c   1.000
_cell.angle_alpha   90.00
_cell.angle_beta   90.00
_cell.angle_gamma   90.00
#
_symmetry.space_group_name_H-M   'P 1'
#
loop_
_entity.id
_entity.type
_entity.pdbx_description
1 polymer ?
#
loop_
_entity_poly.entity_id
_entity_poly.type
_entity_poly.pdbx_seq_one_letter_code
_entity_poly.pdbx_strand_id
1 'polypeptide(L)' 'FMHDNARIHTAQVVANFMANHEIQPIEWPPYSPDLNPIKHLWWHLKKLLH' A
#
# COMPACT_ATOMS: atom_id res chain seq x y z
N PHE A 1 4.74 0.43 -7.40
CA PHE A 1 3.66 -0.15 -6.56
C PHE A 1 3.55 0.66 -5.27
N MET A 2 2.37 0.78 -4.67
CA MET A 2 2.16 1.66 -3.52
C MET A 2 1.54 0.87 -2.37
N HIS A 3 2.20 0.89 -1.20
CA HIS A 3 1.76 0.20 0.02
C HIS A 3 2.09 1.05 1.26
N ASP A 4 1.50 0.73 2.40
CA ASP A 4 1.54 1.54 3.63
C ASP A 4 2.78 1.29 4.52
N ASN A 5 3.83 0.69 3.95
CA ASN A 5 5.05 0.30 4.65
C ASN A 5 4.83 -0.52 5.95
N ALA A 6 3.69 -1.21 6.09
CA ALA A 6 3.48 -2.09 7.24
C ALA A 6 4.54 -3.20 7.28
N ARG A 7 4.89 -3.68 8.48
CA ARG A 7 5.98 -4.66 8.69
C ARG A 7 5.88 -5.91 7.82
N ILE A 8 4.66 -6.34 7.48
CA ILE A 8 4.42 -7.48 6.58
C ILE A 8 4.84 -7.19 5.13
N HIS A 9 4.71 -5.94 4.69
CA HIS A 9 5.08 -5.49 3.34
C HIS A 9 6.57 -5.16 3.22
N THR A 10 7.26 -4.93 4.34
CA THR A 10 8.72 -4.71 4.39
C THR A 10 9.50 -5.97 4.77
N ALA A 11 8.82 -7.10 4.96
CA ALA A 11 9.48 -8.35 5.28
C ALA A 11 10.42 -8.77 4.14
N GLN A 12 11.55 -9.41 4.46
CA GLN A 12 12.57 -9.79 3.47
C GLN A 12 11.99 -10.62 2.32
N VAL A 13 11.06 -11.53 2.61
CA VAL A 13 10.41 -12.36 1.60
C VAL A 13 9.63 -11.51 0.58
N VAL A 14 8.98 -10.46 1.05
CA VAL A 14 8.21 -9.53 0.21
C VAL A 14 9.15 -8.62 -0.59
N ALA A 15 10.22 -8.11 0.04
CA ALA A 15 11.23 -7.33 -0.65
C ALA A 15 11.92 -8.13 -1.78
N ASN A 16 12.27 -9.40 -1.52
CA ASN A 16 12.85 -10.29 -2.53
C ASN A 16 11.86 -10.57 -3.67
N PHE A 17 10.59 -10.80 -3.34
CA PHE A 17 9.55 -10.98 -4.35
C PHE A 17 9.43 -9.74 -5.25
N MET A 18 9.39 -8.54 -4.67
CA MET A 18 9.30 -7.30 -5.42
C MET A 18 10.52 -7.11 -6.34
N ALA A 19 11.73 -7.36 -5.83
CA ALA A 19 12.96 -7.27 -6.62
C ALA A 19 12.96 -8.25 -7.80
N ASN A 20 12.56 -9.50 -7.58
CA ASN A 20 12.50 -10.54 -8.62
C ASN A 20 11.48 -10.26 -9.72
N HIS A 21 10.45 -9.45 -9.42
CA HIS A 21 9.41 -9.07 -10.38
C HIS A 21 9.58 -7.63 -10.90
N GLU A 22 10.73 -7.00 -10.65
CA GLU A 22 11.02 -5.62 -11.07
C GLU A 22 10.00 -4.60 -10.55
N ILE A 23 9.37 -4.91 -9.41
CA ILE A 23 8.39 -4.05 -8.77
C ILE A 23 9.14 -3.07 -7.87
N GLN A 24 9.17 -1.81 -8.28
CA GLN A 24 9.68 -0.72 -7.45
C GLN A 24 8.55 -0.12 -6.61
N PRO A 25 8.62 -0.18 -5.26
CA PRO A 25 7.69 0.53 -4.41
C PRO A 25 7.97 2.04 -4.47
N ILE A 26 6.91 2.85 -4.35
CA ILE A 26 7.05 4.31 -4.24
C ILE A 26 7.27 4.64 -2.76
N GLU A 27 8.37 5.30 -2.42
CA GLU A 27 8.61 5.80 -1.06
C GLU A 27 7.68 6.97 -0.76
N TRP A 28 6.82 6.84 0.26
CA TRP A 28 5.90 7.89 0.70
C TRP A 28 5.99 8.14 2.20
N PRO A 29 5.62 9.35 2.65
CA PRO A 29 5.70 9.74 4.05
C PRO A 29 4.85 8.82 4.95
N PRO A 30 5.40 8.38 6.09
CA PRO A 30 4.68 7.54 7.03
C PRO A 30 3.44 8.26 7.56
N TYR A 31 2.39 7.50 7.89
CA TYR A 31 1.12 8.03 8.43
C TYR A 31 0.35 8.97 7.51
N SER A 32 0.39 8.72 6.19
CA SER A 32 -0.42 9.45 5.19
C SER A 32 -1.61 8.61 4.69
N PRO A 33 -2.65 8.37 5.52
CA PRO A 33 -3.80 7.55 5.15
C PRO A 33 -4.68 8.20 4.07
N ASP A 34 -4.65 9.52 3.99
CA ASP A 34 -5.28 10.38 2.98
C ASP A 34 -4.72 10.11 1.58
N LEU A 35 -3.42 9.86 1.49
CA LEU A 35 -2.77 9.58 0.21
C LEU A 35 -3.02 8.16 -0.28
N ASN A 36 -3.44 7.22 0.58
CA ASN A 36 -3.59 5.81 0.19
C ASN A 36 -4.87 5.59 -0.66
N PRO A 37 -4.77 5.30 -1.97
CA PRO A 37 -5.92 5.13 -2.85
C PRO A 37 -6.83 3.96 -2.44
N ILE A 38 -6.26 2.92 -1.82
CA ILE A 38 -7.04 1.77 -1.32
C ILE A 38 -7.94 2.22 -0.17
N LYS A 39 -7.43 3.04 0.76
CA LYS A 39 -8.24 3.60 1.85
C LYS A 39 -9.34 4.52 1.32
N HIS A 40 -9.03 5.32 0.31
CA HIS A 40 -10.00 6.20 -0.35
C HIS A 40 -11.13 5.39 -1.03
N LEU A 41 -10.77 4.31 -1.73
CA LEU A 41 -11.75 3.40 -2.34
C LEU A 41 -12.65 2.75 -1.29
N TRP A 42 -12.08 2.24 -0.18
CA TRP A 42 -12.87 1.68 0.91
C TRP A 42 -13.85 2.68 1.51
N TRP A 43 -13.47 3.96 1.61
CA TRP A 43 -14.37 5.02 2.08
C TRP A 43 -15.55 5.23 1.11
N HIS A 44 -15.30 5.26 -0.20
CA HIS A 44 -16.37 5.33 -1.20
C HIS A 44 -17.28 4.09 -1.17
N LEU A 45 -16.71 2.89 -1.10
CA LEU A 45 -17.49 1.64 -1.03
C LEU A 45 -18.40 1.61 0.20
N LYS A 46 -17.90 2.03 1.37
CA LYS A 46 -18.73 2.14 2.59
C LYS A 46 -19.87 3.13 2.41
N LYS A 47 -19.65 4.24 1.72
CA LYS A 47 -20.70 5.23 1.42
C LYS A 47 -21.75 4.73 0.43
N LEU A 48 -21.40 3.81 -0.46
CA LEU A 48 -22.35 3.23 -1.42
C LEU A 48 -23.18 2.08 -0.82
N LEU A 49 -22.69 1.45 0.24
CA LEU A 49 -23.35 0.34 0.93
C LEU A 49 -24.27 0.80 2.08
N HIS A 50 -24.32 2.11 2.35
CA HIS A 50 -25.17 2.76 3.36
C HIS A 50 -26.22 3.61 2.64
#